data_AF-A0A836RDL6-F1
#
_entry.id   AF-A0A836RDL6-F1
#
_cell.length_a   1.000
_cell.length_b   1.000
_cell.length_c   1.000
_cell.angle_alpha   90.00
_cell.angle_beta   90.00
_cell.angle_gamma   90.00
#
_symmetry.space_group_name_H-M   'P 1'
#
loop_
_entity.id
_entity.type
_entity.pdbx_description
1 polymer ?
#
loop_
_entity_poly.entity_id
_entity_poly.type
_entity_poly.pdbx_seq_one_letter_code
_entity_poly.pdbx_strand_id
1 'polypeptide(L)'
;MTQRNYVSARLNYSKVLNVDPGNKVALNKLQQIKKMTSKDIESLNLKAILAYTEGNLELAIKLWEQVLKMEPDNKRAKKNIQRAKEKLKLRGYAL
;
A
#
# COMPACT_ATOMS: atom_id res chain seq x y z
N MET A 1 15.88 0.99 -0.09
CA MET A 1 15.29 1.27 -1.43
C MET A 1 13.80 1.49 -1.24
N THR A 2 13.34 2.74 -1.26
CA THR A 2 12.00 3.15 -0.80
C THR A 2 10.91 2.94 -1.87
N GLN A 3 9.64 2.81 -1.43
CA GLN A 3 8.42 2.68 -2.26
C GLN A 3 8.35 3.65 -3.45
N ARG A 4 9.00 4.82 -3.33
CA ARG A 4 9.14 5.84 -4.39
C ARG A 4 9.81 5.31 -5.67
N ASN A 5 10.74 4.35 -5.55
CA ASN A 5 11.43 3.80 -6.71
C ASN A 5 10.56 2.82 -7.51
N TYR A 6 9.66 2.06 -6.86
CA TYR A 6 8.80 1.10 -7.56
C TYR A 6 7.73 1.79 -8.41
N VAL A 7 7.16 2.89 -7.93
CA VAL A 7 6.18 3.68 -8.69
C VAL A 7 6.82 4.27 -9.95
N SER A 8 7.99 4.89 -9.82
CA SER A 8 8.73 5.46 -10.95
C SER A 8 9.22 4.38 -11.92
N ALA A 9 9.77 3.28 -11.40
CA ALA A 9 10.21 2.16 -12.23
C ALA A 9 9.03 1.54 -13.00
N ARG A 10 7.89 1.33 -12.34
CA ARG A 10 6.66 0.86 -12.99
C ARG A 10 6.24 1.81 -14.12
N LEU A 11 6.22 3.11 -13.88
CA LEU A 11 5.86 4.10 -14.89
C LEU A 11 6.79 4.05 -16.11
N ASN A 12 8.10 3.96 -15.89
CA ASN A 12 9.08 3.90 -16.97
C ASN A 12 8.91 2.63 -17.81
N TYR A 13 8.73 1.46 -17.21
CA TYR A 13 8.49 0.23 -17.96
C TYR A 13 7.12 0.22 -18.66
N SER A 14 6.09 0.83 -18.07
CA SER A 14 4.81 1.04 -18.76
C SER A 14 4.97 1.89 -20.01
N LYS A 15 5.81 2.95 -19.98
CA LYS A 15 6.11 3.75 -21.17
C LYS A 15 6.80 2.93 -22.26
N VAL A 16 7.74 2.05 -21.88
CA VAL A 16 8.39 1.13 -22.84
C VAL A 16 7.35 0.23 -23.51
N LEU A 17 6.42 -0.35 -22.73
CA LEU A 17 5.37 -1.21 -23.29
C LEU A 17 4.33 -0.48 -24.14
N ASN A 18 4.14 0.82 -23.94
CA ASN A 18 3.29 1.61 -24.84
C ASN A 18 3.91 1.77 -26.24
N VAL A 19 5.25 1.77 -26.33
CA VAL A 19 5.98 1.88 -27.61
C VAL A 19 6.23 0.49 -28.22
N ASP A 20 6.58 -0.49 -27.38
CA ASP A 20 6.84 -1.88 -27.76
C ASP A 20 6.12 -2.83 -26.78
N PRO A 21 4.85 -3.19 -27.06
CA PRO A 21 4.09 -4.11 -26.22
C PRO A 21 4.71 -5.51 -26.08
N GLY A 22 5.59 -5.89 -27.03
CA GLY A 22 6.27 -7.18 -27.06
C GLY A 22 7.56 -7.22 -26.23
N ASN A 23 7.95 -6.10 -25.59
CA ASN A 23 9.22 -6.01 -24.89
C ASN A 23 9.28 -6.94 -23.66
N LYS A 24 9.87 -8.13 -23.85
CA LYS A 24 9.99 -9.17 -22.81
C LYS A 24 10.73 -8.68 -21.56
N VAL A 25 11.70 -7.76 -21.72
CA VAL A 25 12.45 -7.21 -20.59
C VAL A 25 11.54 -6.32 -19.74
N ALA A 26 10.80 -5.39 -20.35
CA ALA A 26 9.87 -4.53 -19.64
C ALA A 26 8.73 -5.33 -18.99
N LEU A 27 8.20 -6.35 -19.67
CA LEU A 27 7.20 -7.27 -19.10
C LEU A 27 7.73 -7.99 -17.85
N ASN A 28 8.90 -8.61 -17.94
CA ASN A 28 9.52 -9.32 -16.81
C ASN A 28 9.82 -8.38 -15.64
N LYS A 29 10.32 -7.17 -15.91
CA LYS A 29 10.59 -6.17 -14.87
C LYS A 29 9.32 -5.69 -14.18
N LEU A 30 8.24 -5.45 -14.93
CA LEU A 30 6.94 -5.10 -14.35
C LEU A 30 6.38 -6.23 -13.50
N GLN A 31 6.52 -7.48 -13.92
CA GLN A 31 6.08 -8.63 -13.12
C GLN A 31 6.86 -8.74 -11.80
N GLN A 32 8.18 -8.55 -11.84
CA GLN A 32 9.02 -8.54 -10.64
C GLN A 32 8.63 -7.41 -9.69
N ILE A 33 8.43 -6.19 -10.21
CA ILE A 33 7.96 -5.04 -9.44
C ILE A 33 6.61 -5.36 -8.80
N LYS A 34 5.65 -5.90 -9.56
CA LYS A 34 4.33 -6.28 -9.05
C LYS A 34 4.44 -7.27 -7.88
N LYS A 35 5.29 -8.29 -8.00
CA LYS A 35 5.51 -9.30 -6.94
C LYS A 35 6.17 -8.71 -5.69
N MET A 36 7.10 -7.77 -5.87
CA MET A 36 7.74 -7.10 -4.74
C MET A 36 6.75 -6.17 -4.03
N THR A 37 6.02 -5.36 -4.80
CA THR A 37 4.98 -4.47 -4.29
C THR A 37 3.88 -5.25 -3.58
N SER A 38 3.46 -6.42 -4.07
CA SER A 38 2.45 -7.23 -3.38
C SER A 38 2.93 -7.75 -2.02
N LYS A 39 4.19 -8.18 -1.90
CA LYS A 39 4.78 -8.59 -0.62
C LYS A 39 4.89 -7.41 0.36
N ASP A 40 5.28 -6.24 -0.14
CA ASP A 40 5.37 -5.03 0.68
C ASP A 40 3.99 -4.61 1.21
N ILE A 41 2.96 -4.67 0.37
CA ILE A 41 1.56 -4.39 0.74
C ILE A 41 1.07 -5.37 1.80
N GLU A 42 1.33 -6.67 1.62
CA GLU A 42 0.94 -7.69 2.60
C GLU A 42 1.62 -7.45 3.96
N SER A 43 2.92 -7.18 3.96
CA SER A 43 3.66 -6.86 5.19
C SER A 43 3.11 -5.62 5.90
N LEU A 44 2.84 -4.55 5.17
CA LEU A 44 2.24 -3.34 5.75
C LEU A 44 0.87 -3.61 6.33
N ASN A 45 0.05 -4.40 5.64
CA ASN A 45 -1.29 -4.73 6.10
C ASN A 45 -1.27 -5.57 7.38
N LEU A 46 -0.37 -6.55 7.49
CA LEU A 46 -0.20 -7.34 8.71
C LEU A 46 0.24 -6.47 9.89
N LYS A 47 1.23 -5.58 9.68
CA LYS A 47 1.68 -4.63 10.70
C LYS A 47 0.56 -3.67 11.13
N ALA A 48 -0.25 -3.20 10.17
CA ALA A 48 -1.37 -2.31 10.46
C ALA A 48 -2.46 -3.02 11.29
N ILE A 49 -2.75 -4.28 10.97
CA ILE A 49 -3.68 -5.11 11.74
C ILE A 49 -3.17 -5.29 13.17
N LEU A 50 -1.89 -5.62 13.34
CA LEU A 50 -1.27 -5.79 14.66
C LEU A 50 -1.37 -4.50 15.48
N ALA A 51 -0.96 -3.36 14.91
CA ALA A 51 -1.07 -2.06 15.55
C ALA A 51 -2.53 -1.72 15.93
N TYR A 52 -3.49 -2.05 15.06
CA TYR A 52 -4.91 -1.83 15.34
C TYR A 52 -5.40 -2.67 16.53
N THR A 53 -5.00 -3.94 16.59
CA THR A 53 -5.38 -4.85 17.69
C THR A 53 -4.76 -4.45 19.02
N GLU A 54 -3.55 -3.89 19.01
CA GLU A 54 -2.87 -3.34 20.19
C GLU A 54 -3.43 -1.98 20.64
N GLY A 55 -4.36 -1.39 19.87
CA GLY A 55 -4.91 -0.07 20.16
C GLY A 55 -4.01 1.10 19.72
N ASN A 56 -2.91 0.81 19.03
CA ASN A 56 -2.04 1.78 18.36
C ASN A 56 -2.68 2.28 17.04
N LEU A 57 -3.87 2.89 17.16
CA LEU A 57 -4.74 3.21 16.03
C LEU A 57 -4.14 4.22 15.05
N GLU A 58 -3.36 5.19 15.55
CA GLU A 58 -2.66 6.16 14.70
C GLU A 58 -1.60 5.50 13.82
N LEU A 59 -0.86 4.54 14.38
CA LEU A 59 0.11 3.75 13.63
C LEU A 59 -0.58 2.86 12.60
N ALA A 60 -1.68 2.22 12.98
CA ALA A 60 -2.49 1.42 12.05
C ALA A 60 -2.96 2.24 10.84
N ILE A 61 -3.45 3.47 11.06
CA ILE A 61 -3.85 4.39 10.00
C ILE A 61 -2.67 4.72 9.09
N LYS A 62 -1.52 5.14 9.65
CA LYS A 62 -0.32 5.47 8.86
C LYS A 62 0.16 4.30 8.00
N LEU A 63 0.06 3.07 8.50
CA LEU A 63 0.45 1.86 7.76
C LEU A 63 -0.53 1.54 6.62
N TRP A 64 -1.84 1.64 6.85
CA TRP A 64 -2.83 1.48 5.77
C TRP A 64 -2.78 2.61 4.73
N GLU A 65 -2.42 3.84 5.12
CA GLU A 65 -2.18 4.92 4.17
C GLU A 65 -1.00 4.61 3.22
N GLN A 66 0.03 3.92 3.71
CA GLN A 66 1.11 3.44 2.84
C GLN A 66 0.63 2.36 1.86
N VAL A 67 -0.27 1.47 2.29
CA VAL A 67 -0.94 0.53 1.37
C VAL A 67 -1.68 1.31 0.28
N LEU A 68 -2.42 2.36 0.63
CA LEU A 68 -3.16 3.18 -0.34
C LEU A 68 -2.27 3.97 -1.30
N LYS A 69 -1.02 4.29 -0.93
CA LYS A 69 -0.06 4.90 -1.87
C LYS A 69 0.33 3.95 -3.01
N MET A 70 0.27 2.64 -2.77
CA MET A 70 0.62 1.61 -3.76
C MET A 70 -0.62 1.06 -4.47
N GLU A 71 -1.73 0.91 -3.74
CA GLU A 71 -3.03 0.51 -4.24
C GLU A 71 -4.11 1.52 -3.82
N PRO A 72 -4.27 2.62 -4.57
CA PRO A 72 -5.25 3.67 -4.26
C PRO A 72 -6.69 3.16 -4.12
N ASP A 73 -7.01 2.04 -4.78
CA ASP A 73 -8.35 1.44 -4.78
C ASP A 73 -8.51 0.28 -3.78
N ASN A 74 -7.56 0.09 -2.86
CA ASN A 74 -7.64 -0.96 -1.85
C ASN A 74 -8.80 -0.67 -0.86
N LYS A 75 -9.96 -1.26 -1.14
CA LYS A 75 -11.20 -1.09 -0.35
C LYS A 75 -11.02 -1.52 1.11
N ARG A 76 -10.19 -2.54 1.36
CA ARG A 76 -9.92 -3.05 2.72
C ARG A 76 -9.14 -2.03 3.55
N ALA A 77 -8.07 -1.46 3.00
CA ALA A 77 -7.30 -0.40 3.66
C ALA A 77 -8.17 0.84 3.95
N LYS A 78 -8.98 1.30 2.99
CA LYS A 78 -9.93 2.41 3.21
C LYS A 78 -10.90 2.14 4.36
N LYS A 79 -11.54 0.96 4.36
CA LYS A 79 -12.49 0.55 5.42
C LYS A 79 -11.83 0.45 6.79
N ASN A 80 -10.61 -0.08 6.85
CA ASN A 80 -9.88 -0.23 8.09
C ASN A 80 -9.43 1.12 8.69
N ILE A 81 -8.96 2.06 7.85
CA ILE A 81 -8.66 3.43 8.26
C ILE A 81 -9.90 4.09 8.86
N GLN A 82 -11.05 3.95 8.21
CA GLN A 82 -12.31 4.52 8.70
C GLN A 82 -12.65 4.01 10.10
N ARG A 83 -12.60 2.69 10.30
CA ARG A 83 -12.84 2.06 11.62
C ARG A 83 -11.85 2.53 12.69
N ALA A 84 -10.57 2.65 12.35
CA ALA A 84 -9.56 3.15 13.28
C ALA A 84 -9.78 4.61 13.67
N LYS A 85 -10.18 5.46 12.72
CA LYS A 85 -10.54 6.86 12.98
C LYS A 85 -11.76 6.98 13.89
N GLU A 86 -12.79 6.17 13.65
CA GLU A 86 -13.99 6.11 14.51
C GLU A 86 -13.63 5.71 15.94
N LYS A 87 -12.81 4.66 16.10
CA LYS A 87 -12.37 4.19 17.43
C LYS A 87 -11.49 5.22 18.15
N LEU A 88 -10.61 5.93 17.44
CA LEU A 88 -9.84 7.05 18.00
C LEU A 88 -10.74 8.18 18.50
N LYS A 89 -11.73 8.56 17.70
CA LYS A 89 -12.68 9.61 18.04
C LYS A 89 -13.45 9.26 19.32
N LEU A 90 -13.96 8.02 19.42
CA LEU A 90 -14.65 7.54 20.62
C LEU A 90 -13.75 7.56 21.87
N ARG A 91 -12.48 7.20 21.74
CA ARG A 91 -11.51 7.25 22.84
C ARG A 91 -11.24 8.68 23.31
N GLY A 92 -11.22 9.65 22.40
CA GLY A 92 -11.05 11.07 22.72
C GLY A 92 -12.23 11.71 23.45
N TYR A 93 -13.43 11.13 23.36
CA TYR A 93 -14.61 11.58 24.10
C TYR A 93 -14.80 10.90 25.46
N ALA A 94 -13.98 9.89 25.79
CA ALA A 94 -14.09 9.10 27.01
C ALA A 94 -13.19 9.62 28.15
N LEU A 95 -12.71 10.87 28.05
CA LEU A 95 -11.92 11.60 29.05
C LEU A 95 -12.65 12.89 29.43
#